data_AF-A0AAE3XNH9-F1
#
_entry.id   AF-A0AAE3XNH9-F1
#
_cell.length_a   1.000
_cell.length_b   1.000
_cell.length_c   1.000
_cell.angle_alpha   90.00
_cell.angle_beta   90.00
_cell.angle_gamma   90.00
#
_symmetry.space_group_name_H-M   'P 1'
#
loop_
_entity.id
_entity.type
_entity.pdbx_description
1 polymer ?
#
loop_
_entity_poly.entity_id
_entity_poly.type
_entity_poly.pdbx_seq_one_letter_code
_entity_poly.pdbx_strand_id
1 'polypeptide(L)'
;MKLNQLIIETATWLYKINSNFEENHYRSNELKPKPCEDYHSLEYGEFNKLIEKRSAYLKTNNIELLTEAEVEKLGKLIWSNPDESVHDGGAELYAQGLYDISECPPWDSWICKANEFEEFKDLNGTIISWLPDEHFNKFHSGKSISIMDNMNWVKRINCRNEFVEKLIREPENLKLEEPPIKWNSDKQLEINNLRWS
;
A
#
# COMPACT_ATOMS: atom_id res chain seq x y z
N MET A 1 0.26 -15.52 -11.35
CA MET A 1 -0.52 -15.69 -10.11
C MET A 1 -1.88 -15.05 -10.29
N LYS A 2 -2.95 -15.51 -9.63
CA LYS A 2 -4.28 -14.88 -9.75
C LYS A 2 -4.39 -13.66 -8.84
N LEU A 3 -5.10 -12.61 -9.27
CA LEU A 3 -5.26 -11.37 -8.51
C LEU A 3 -5.81 -11.60 -7.09
N ASN A 4 -6.86 -12.43 -6.95
CA ASN A 4 -7.45 -12.73 -5.64
C ASN A 4 -6.40 -13.29 -4.66
N GLN A 5 -5.52 -14.16 -5.15
CA GLN A 5 -4.46 -14.75 -4.32
C GLN A 5 -3.45 -13.67 -3.87
N LEU A 6 -3.06 -12.76 -4.75
CA LEU A 6 -2.16 -11.65 -4.40
C LEU A 6 -2.74 -10.79 -3.28
N ILE A 7 -4.02 -10.44 -3.39
CA ILE A 7 -4.72 -9.63 -2.39
C ILE A 7 -4.77 -10.38 -1.05
N ILE A 8 -5.16 -11.66 -1.06
CA ILE A 8 -5.24 -12.49 0.14
C ILE A 8 -3.88 -12.65 0.80
N GLU A 9 -2.82 -12.92 0.05
CA GLU A 9 -1.46 -13.06 0.57
C GLU A 9 -0.95 -11.73 1.16
N THR A 10 -1.25 -10.60 0.50
CA THR A 10 -0.90 -9.26 1.00
C THR A 10 -1.59 -8.94 2.32
N ALA A 11 -2.92 -9.14 2.39
CA ALA A 11 -3.66 -8.95 3.62
C ALA A 11 -3.16 -9.92 4.71
N THR A 12 -2.95 -11.19 4.39
CA THR A 12 -2.42 -12.18 5.34
C THR A 12 -1.07 -11.75 5.89
N TRP A 13 -0.17 -11.25 5.03
CA TRP A 13 1.12 -10.74 5.45
C TRP A 13 0.99 -9.61 6.47
N LEU A 14 0.21 -8.58 6.14
CA LEU A 14 0.00 -7.43 7.03
C LEU A 14 -0.69 -7.83 8.33
N TYR A 15 -1.64 -8.77 8.32
CA TYR A 15 -2.38 -9.11 9.55
C TYR A 15 -1.74 -10.20 10.41
N LYS A 16 -0.95 -11.11 9.82
CA LYS A 16 -0.37 -12.27 10.55
C LYS A 16 1.14 -12.22 10.70
N ILE A 17 1.86 -11.51 9.82
CA ILE A 17 3.33 -11.48 9.81
C ILE A 17 3.86 -10.11 10.24
N ASN A 18 3.37 -9.03 9.63
CA ASN A 18 3.79 -7.66 9.91
C ASN A 18 2.62 -6.80 10.40
N SER A 19 2.03 -7.17 11.54
CA SER A 19 0.79 -6.56 12.07
C SER A 19 0.97 -5.30 12.90
N ASN A 20 2.20 -5.03 13.35
CA ASN A 20 2.48 -3.85 14.16
C ASN A 20 2.96 -2.67 13.29
N PHE A 21 2.01 -1.85 12.84
CA PHE A 21 2.34 -0.66 12.05
C PHE A 21 3.35 0.27 12.76
N GLU A 22 3.28 0.42 14.08
CA GLU A 22 4.13 1.37 14.80
C GLU A 22 5.61 0.92 14.90
N GLU A 23 5.90 -0.35 14.61
CA GLU A 23 7.25 -0.91 14.66
C GLU A 23 8.06 -0.57 13.40
N ASN A 24 7.47 -0.71 12.22
CA ASN A 24 8.19 -0.52 10.95
C ASN A 24 7.35 0.15 9.85
N HIS A 25 6.14 0.64 10.17
CA HIS A 25 5.21 1.27 9.21
C HIS A 25 4.94 0.40 7.98
N TYR A 26 4.82 -0.92 8.18
CA TYR A 26 4.67 -1.94 7.13
C TYR A 26 5.81 -1.95 6.08
N ARG A 27 7.03 -1.67 6.52
CA ARG A 27 8.24 -1.67 5.69
C ARG A 27 9.22 -2.71 6.20
N SER A 28 8.87 -4.00 6.05
CA SER A 28 9.71 -5.06 6.60
C SER A 28 11.00 -5.25 5.79
N ASN A 29 12.05 -5.73 6.44
CA ASN A 29 13.33 -6.01 5.78
C ASN A 29 13.23 -7.21 4.82
N GLU A 30 12.33 -8.15 5.10
CA GLU A 30 12.11 -9.35 4.29
C GLU A 30 11.61 -8.98 2.88
N LEU A 31 10.68 -8.02 2.81
CA LEU A 31 10.07 -7.56 1.57
C LEU A 31 10.69 -6.26 1.03
N LYS A 32 11.72 -5.71 1.68
CA LYS A 32 12.39 -4.49 1.23
C LYS A 32 12.83 -4.62 -0.25
N PRO A 33 12.38 -3.73 -1.15
CA PRO A 33 12.85 -3.70 -2.52
C PRO A 33 14.31 -3.23 -2.56
N LYS A 34 15.00 -3.48 -3.68
CA LYS A 34 16.32 -2.86 -3.86
C LYS A 34 16.21 -1.34 -3.87
N PRO A 35 17.24 -0.63 -3.34
CA PRO A 35 17.32 0.81 -3.51
C PRO A 35 17.26 1.20 -4.98
N CYS A 36 16.48 2.25 -5.28
CA CYS A 36 16.36 2.85 -6.60
C CYS A 36 16.29 4.38 -6.45
N GLU A 37 16.61 5.15 -7.49
CA GLU A 37 16.64 6.62 -7.41
C GLU A 37 15.22 7.21 -7.40
N ASP A 38 14.29 6.55 -8.08
CA ASP A 38 12.88 6.91 -8.18
C ASP A 38 12.01 5.65 -8.40
N TYR A 39 10.68 5.77 -8.43
CA TYR A 39 9.81 4.61 -8.63
C TYR A 39 9.86 4.05 -10.07
N HIS A 40 10.07 4.88 -11.09
CA HIS A 40 10.26 4.41 -12.47
C HIS A 40 11.51 3.53 -12.65
N SER A 41 12.57 3.82 -11.90
CA SER A 41 13.81 3.02 -11.88
C SER A 41 13.69 1.75 -11.05
N LEU A 42 12.58 1.56 -10.30
CA LEU A 42 12.25 0.27 -9.74
C LEU A 42 11.87 -0.70 -10.87
N GLU A 43 12.85 -1.50 -11.26
CA GLU A 43 12.67 -2.54 -12.28
C GLU A 43 11.41 -3.36 -11.99
N TYR A 44 10.61 -3.61 -13.03
CA TYR A 44 9.42 -4.46 -12.95
C TYR A 44 9.71 -5.83 -12.29
N GLY A 45 10.92 -6.35 -12.48
CA GLY A 45 11.38 -7.59 -11.83
C GLY A 45 11.49 -7.49 -10.31
N GLU A 46 11.75 -6.32 -9.72
CA GLU A 46 11.85 -6.16 -8.27
C GLU A 46 10.47 -6.22 -7.59
N PHE A 47 9.43 -5.70 -8.23
CA PHE A 47 8.05 -5.83 -7.73
C PHE A 47 7.62 -7.31 -7.67
N ASN A 48 7.91 -8.07 -8.74
CA ASN A 48 7.63 -9.50 -8.78
C ASN A 48 8.43 -10.29 -7.74
N LYS A 49 9.69 -9.92 -7.49
CA LYS A 49 10.49 -10.56 -6.42
C LYS A 49 9.87 -10.36 -5.05
N LEU A 50 9.31 -9.19 -4.76
CA LEU A 50 8.60 -8.94 -3.49
C LEU A 50 7.40 -9.88 -3.35
N ILE A 51 6.56 -9.95 -4.39
CA ILE A 51 5.40 -10.85 -4.45
C ILE A 51 5.83 -12.31 -4.25
N GLU A 52 6.86 -12.75 -4.98
CA GLU A 52 7.39 -14.12 -4.89
C GLU A 52 7.93 -14.43 -3.49
N LYS A 53 8.69 -13.51 -2.89
CA LYS A 53 9.19 -13.64 -1.51
C LYS A 53 8.04 -13.79 -0.52
N ARG A 54 7.00 -12.95 -0.61
CA ARG A 54 5.82 -13.03 0.26
C ARG A 54 5.12 -14.39 0.13
N SER A 55 4.80 -14.80 -1.10
CA SER A 55 4.14 -16.09 -1.36
C SER A 55 5.00 -17.27 -0.86
N ALA A 56 6.30 -17.25 -1.14
CA ALA A 56 7.24 -18.27 -0.70
C ALA A 56 7.35 -18.35 0.83
N TYR A 57 7.39 -17.21 1.51
CA TYR A 57 7.44 -17.15 2.97
C TYR A 57 6.16 -17.74 3.59
N LEU A 58 4.98 -17.28 3.14
CA LEU A 58 3.70 -17.76 3.66
C LEU A 58 3.57 -19.28 3.47
N LYS A 59 3.97 -19.79 2.30
CA LYS A 59 3.96 -21.22 2.00
C LYS A 59 4.97 -22.01 2.84
N THR A 60 6.22 -21.55 2.92
CA THR A 60 7.32 -22.27 3.60
C THR A 60 7.05 -22.39 5.10
N ASN A 61 6.47 -21.35 5.69
CA ASN A 61 6.16 -21.32 7.12
C ASN A 61 4.75 -21.87 7.44
N ASN A 62 4.04 -22.44 6.45
CA ASN A 62 2.69 -22.98 6.60
C ASN A 62 1.70 -21.98 7.25
N ILE A 63 1.79 -20.72 6.83
CA ILE A 63 0.89 -19.67 7.32
C ILE A 63 -0.48 -19.87 6.70
N GLU A 64 -1.49 -20.06 7.53
CA GLU A 64 -2.87 -20.12 7.09
C GLU A 64 -3.29 -18.77 6.48
N LEU A 65 -3.71 -18.79 5.22
CA LEU A 65 -4.19 -17.59 4.53
C LEU A 65 -5.54 -17.14 5.08
N LEU A 66 -5.77 -15.83 5.10
CA LEU A 66 -7.11 -15.29 5.33
C LEU A 66 -8.07 -15.74 4.23
N THR A 67 -9.33 -15.91 4.58
CA THR A 67 -10.43 -16.14 3.63
C THR A 67 -10.84 -14.85 2.93
N GLU A 68 -11.49 -14.95 1.77
CA GLU A 68 -12.04 -13.78 1.07
C GLU A 68 -12.99 -12.96 1.97
N ALA A 69 -13.79 -13.62 2.80
CA ALA A 69 -14.72 -12.96 3.72
C ALA A 69 -14.04 -12.23 4.89
N GLU A 70 -12.87 -12.70 5.33
CA GLU A 70 -12.04 -11.99 6.31
C GLU A 70 -11.40 -10.77 5.65
N VAL A 71 -10.78 -10.95 4.49
CA VAL A 71 -10.14 -9.87 3.74
C VAL A 71 -11.13 -8.74 3.44
N GLU A 72 -12.36 -9.07 3.02
CA GLU A 72 -13.42 -8.09 2.73
C GLU A 72 -13.69 -7.10 3.88
N LYS A 73 -13.58 -7.59 5.13
CA LYS A 73 -13.84 -6.82 6.35
C LYS A 73 -12.65 -6.00 6.82
N LEU A 74 -11.44 -6.39 6.41
CA LEU A 74 -10.19 -5.91 6.95
C LEU A 74 -9.54 -4.79 6.13
N GLY A 75 -10.15 -4.33 5.04
CA GLY A 75 -9.51 -3.29 4.25
C GLY A 75 -10.12 -3.05 2.87
N LYS A 76 -9.41 -2.21 2.11
CA LYS A 76 -9.77 -1.81 0.74
C LYS A 76 -8.53 -1.64 -0.12
N LEU A 77 -8.75 -1.56 -1.42
CA LEU A 77 -7.68 -1.29 -2.39
C LEU A 77 -7.52 0.22 -2.61
N ILE A 78 -6.26 0.65 -2.62
CA ILE A 78 -5.86 1.98 -3.05
C ILE A 78 -4.92 1.87 -4.25
N TRP A 79 -4.83 2.96 -5.01
CA TRP A 79 -3.82 3.14 -6.04
C TRP A 79 -2.95 4.36 -5.73
N SER A 80 -1.71 4.33 -6.18
CA SER A 80 -0.78 5.47 -6.08
C SER A 80 0.14 5.54 -7.30
N ASN A 81 0.44 6.75 -7.74
CA ASN A 81 1.43 7.14 -8.74
C ASN A 81 2.53 7.99 -8.07
N PRO A 82 3.59 7.38 -7.53
CA PRO A 82 4.63 8.12 -6.82
C PRO A 82 5.36 9.17 -7.65
N ASP A 83 5.36 9.02 -8.98
CA ASP A 83 6.08 9.91 -9.91
C ASP A 83 5.38 11.26 -10.11
N GLU A 84 4.10 11.33 -9.77
CA GLU A 84 3.31 12.57 -9.83
C GLU A 84 3.28 13.30 -8.46
N SER A 85 4.09 12.87 -7.49
CA SER A 85 4.17 13.52 -6.18
C SER A 85 5.01 14.80 -6.21
N VAL A 86 4.69 15.74 -5.32
CA VAL A 86 5.40 17.02 -5.15
C VAL A 86 6.52 16.98 -4.11
N HIS A 87 6.70 15.86 -3.41
CA HIS A 87 7.77 15.64 -2.43
C HIS A 87 7.91 16.73 -1.34
N ASP A 88 6.79 17.29 -0.88
CA ASP A 88 6.79 18.36 0.14
C ASP A 88 6.67 17.83 1.58
N GLY A 89 6.39 16.53 1.75
CA GLY A 89 6.22 15.86 3.05
C GLY A 89 4.93 16.21 3.80
N GLY A 90 4.07 17.07 3.25
CA GLY A 90 2.83 17.49 3.89
C GLY A 90 1.83 16.34 4.00
N ALA A 91 1.60 15.63 2.89
CA ALA A 91 0.72 14.47 2.86
C ALA A 91 1.25 13.34 3.76
N GLU A 92 2.56 13.09 3.77
CA GLU A 92 3.23 12.09 4.63
C GLU A 92 2.97 12.38 6.12
N LEU A 93 3.12 13.64 6.53
CA LEU A 93 2.91 14.08 7.91
C LEU A 93 1.48 13.79 8.38
N TYR A 94 0.48 14.17 7.59
CA TYR A 94 -0.94 13.94 7.93
C TYR A 94 -1.34 12.47 7.88
N ALA A 95 -0.69 11.68 7.00
CA ALA A 95 -0.86 10.24 6.98
C ALA A 95 -0.02 9.50 8.03
N GLN A 96 0.72 10.23 8.87
CA GLN A 96 1.46 9.66 10.00
C GLN A 96 2.42 8.55 9.54
N GLY A 97 3.14 8.79 8.43
CA GLY A 97 4.13 7.84 7.87
C GLY A 97 3.54 6.61 7.18
N LEU A 98 2.21 6.54 7.01
CA LEU A 98 1.55 5.46 6.28
C LEU A 98 2.06 5.35 4.85
N TYR A 99 2.40 6.46 4.19
CA TYR A 99 3.14 6.50 2.95
C TYR A 99 4.29 7.49 3.08
N ASP A 100 5.29 7.37 2.20
CA ASP A 100 6.50 8.20 2.27
C ASP A 100 6.31 9.58 1.62
N ILE A 101 7.38 10.36 1.56
CA ILE A 101 7.40 11.70 0.93
C ILE A 101 6.95 11.69 -0.54
N SER A 102 7.00 10.55 -1.22
CA SER A 102 6.52 10.38 -2.61
C SER A 102 5.10 9.85 -2.66
N GLU A 103 4.35 9.91 -1.56
CA GLU A 103 2.97 9.42 -1.44
C GLU A 103 2.84 7.94 -1.83
N CYS A 104 3.91 7.18 -1.64
CA CYS A 104 3.94 5.78 -1.96
C CYS A 104 3.61 4.93 -0.73
N PRO A 105 2.63 4.02 -0.82
CA PRO A 105 2.31 3.10 0.26
C PRO A 105 3.49 2.21 0.65
N PRO A 106 3.47 1.60 1.85
CA PRO A 106 4.54 0.73 2.32
C PRO A 106 4.70 -0.48 1.41
N TRP A 107 5.92 -0.94 1.17
CA TRP A 107 6.16 -1.99 0.19
C TRP A 107 5.55 -3.35 0.56
N ASP A 108 5.32 -3.64 1.85
CA ASP A 108 4.61 -4.86 2.26
C ASP A 108 3.15 -4.87 1.79
N SER A 109 2.56 -3.69 1.55
CA SER A 109 1.18 -3.52 1.10
C SER A 109 0.99 -3.63 -0.41
N TRP A 110 2.08 -3.67 -1.18
CA TRP A 110 2.04 -3.69 -2.63
C TRP A 110 1.48 -5.02 -3.16
N ILE A 111 0.51 -4.94 -4.07
CA ILE A 111 -0.17 -6.10 -4.68
C ILE A 111 0.34 -6.35 -6.10
N CYS A 112 0.28 -5.34 -6.96
CA CYS A 112 0.69 -5.40 -8.37
C CYS A 112 0.89 -3.99 -8.94
N LYS A 113 1.56 -3.88 -10.10
CA LYS A 113 1.39 -2.71 -10.96
C LYS A 113 0.07 -2.84 -11.76
N ALA A 114 -0.60 -1.71 -11.98
CA ALA A 114 -1.92 -1.67 -12.61
C ALA A 114 -1.97 -2.27 -14.02
N ASN A 115 -0.85 -2.20 -14.77
CA ASN A 115 -0.74 -2.74 -16.13
C ASN A 115 -0.62 -4.28 -16.18
N GLU A 116 -0.47 -4.95 -15.04
CA GLU A 116 -0.34 -6.42 -14.96
C GLU A 116 -1.68 -7.15 -15.01
N PHE A 117 -2.76 -6.47 -14.64
CA PHE A 117 -4.10 -7.04 -14.51
C PHE A 117 -5.11 -6.21 -15.31
N GLU A 118 -5.96 -6.89 -16.07
CA GLU A 118 -6.97 -6.22 -16.90
C GLU A 118 -7.93 -5.40 -16.02
N GLU A 119 -8.22 -5.87 -14.80
CA GLU A 119 -9.01 -5.17 -13.78
C GLU A 119 -8.60 -3.72 -13.56
N PHE A 120 -7.29 -3.42 -13.58
CA PHE A 120 -6.73 -2.12 -13.18
C PHE A 120 -6.11 -1.33 -14.33
N LYS A 121 -6.24 -1.80 -15.57
CA LYS A 121 -5.53 -1.25 -16.73
C LYS A 121 -5.73 0.25 -16.95
N ASP A 122 -6.89 0.78 -16.56
CA ASP A 122 -7.22 2.22 -16.61
C ASP A 122 -6.37 3.10 -15.68
N LEU A 123 -5.75 2.51 -14.66
CA LEU A 123 -4.92 3.20 -13.67
C LEU A 123 -3.43 3.27 -14.10
N ASN A 124 -3.12 2.93 -15.36
CA ASN A 124 -1.87 3.17 -16.08
C ASN A 124 -0.57 3.23 -15.23
N GLY A 125 0.02 2.07 -14.91
CA GLY A 125 1.35 2.01 -14.30
C GLY A 125 1.42 2.36 -12.80
N THR A 126 0.29 2.75 -12.20
CA THR A 126 0.16 2.93 -10.74
C THR A 126 0.44 1.65 -9.97
N ILE A 127 0.78 1.80 -8.70
CA ILE A 127 0.85 0.72 -7.73
C ILE A 127 -0.55 0.49 -7.18
N ILE A 128 -1.01 -0.76 -7.19
CA ILE A 128 -2.18 -1.19 -6.43
C ILE A 128 -1.70 -1.74 -5.09
N SER A 129 -2.25 -1.20 -4.00
CA SER A 129 -1.87 -1.58 -2.64
C SER A 129 -3.08 -1.92 -1.78
N TRP A 130 -2.86 -2.77 -0.78
CA TRP A 130 -3.82 -3.06 0.27
C TRP A 130 -3.75 -2.01 1.38
N LEU A 131 -4.89 -1.45 1.79
CA LEU A 131 -4.96 -0.58 2.95
C LEU A 131 -5.78 -1.25 4.06
N PRO A 132 -5.17 -1.58 5.22
CA PRO A 132 -5.90 -2.03 6.41
C PRO A 132 -6.90 -0.98 6.91
N ASP A 133 -8.03 -1.43 7.46
CA ASP A 133 -9.14 -0.55 7.82
C ASP A 133 -8.83 0.38 8.99
N GLU A 134 -7.93 -0.01 9.89
CA GLU A 134 -7.45 0.84 10.98
C GLU A 134 -6.71 2.10 10.49
N HIS A 135 -6.24 2.14 9.23
CA HIS A 135 -5.49 3.27 8.66
C HIS A 135 -6.29 4.12 7.67
N PHE A 136 -7.60 3.88 7.54
CA PHE A 136 -8.44 4.62 6.59
C PHE A 136 -8.45 6.13 6.83
N ASN A 137 -8.56 6.58 8.09
CA ASN A 137 -8.52 8.00 8.41
C ASN A 137 -7.14 8.60 8.17
N LYS A 138 -6.05 7.89 8.49
CA LYS A 138 -4.67 8.33 8.20
C LYS A 138 -4.49 8.57 6.70
N PHE A 139 -4.87 7.59 5.87
CA PHE A 139 -4.83 7.73 4.41
C PHE A 139 -5.67 8.91 3.93
N HIS A 140 -6.92 9.00 4.38
CA HIS A 140 -7.83 10.09 4.02
C HIS A 140 -7.28 11.47 4.40
N SER A 141 -6.67 11.58 5.58
CA SER A 141 -6.15 12.85 6.10
C SER A 141 -5.03 13.38 5.23
N GLY A 142 -4.03 12.55 4.93
CA GLY A 142 -2.95 12.99 4.08
C GLY A 142 -3.37 13.16 2.62
N LYS A 143 -4.29 12.34 2.08
CA LYS A 143 -4.87 12.55 0.75
C LYS A 143 -5.65 13.86 0.65
N SER A 144 -6.33 14.28 1.71
CA SER A 144 -7.08 15.54 1.73
C SER A 144 -6.20 16.79 1.69
N ILE A 145 -4.93 16.66 2.08
CA ILE A 145 -3.94 17.74 2.05
C ILE A 145 -3.02 17.64 0.83
N SER A 146 -2.89 16.45 0.23
CA SER A 146 -2.18 16.28 -1.04
C SER A 146 -2.74 17.20 -2.11
N ILE A 147 -1.85 18.00 -2.69
CA ILE A 147 -2.19 18.91 -3.79
C ILE A 147 -2.26 18.19 -5.15
N MET A 148 -1.75 16.97 -5.22
CA MET A 148 -1.77 16.13 -6.41
C MET A 148 -2.88 15.08 -6.29
N ASP A 149 -3.46 14.69 -7.43
CA ASP A 149 -4.38 13.56 -7.47
C ASP A 149 -3.65 12.29 -7.89
N ASN A 150 -2.54 12.00 -7.22
CA ASN A 150 -1.63 10.90 -7.54
C ASN A 150 -1.84 9.68 -6.64
N MET A 151 -2.82 9.68 -5.73
CA MET A 151 -3.23 8.48 -5.00
C MET A 151 -4.72 8.57 -4.66
N ASN A 152 -5.41 7.43 -4.64
CA ASN A 152 -6.81 7.40 -4.22
C ASN A 152 -7.27 5.97 -3.91
N TRP A 153 -8.51 5.84 -3.43
CA TRP A 153 -9.21 4.57 -3.42
C TRP A 153 -9.40 4.05 -4.84
N VAL A 154 -9.30 2.73 -5.03
CA VAL A 154 -9.76 2.12 -6.28
C VAL A 154 -11.29 2.15 -6.28
N LYS A 155 -11.88 2.81 -7.28
CA LYS A 155 -13.34 3.04 -7.37
C LYS A 155 -14.03 2.24 -8.47
N ARG A 156 -13.25 1.68 -9.41
CA ARG A 156 -13.76 0.89 -10.53
C ARG A 156 -12.71 -0.10 -11.00
N ILE A 157 -13.18 -1.17 -11.63
CA ILE A 157 -12.37 -2.15 -12.36
C ILE A 157 -12.97 -2.38 -13.75
N ASN A 158 -12.15 -2.83 -14.70
CA ASN A 158 -12.55 -2.95 -16.11
C ASN A 158 -13.26 -4.27 -16.45
N CYS A 159 -13.18 -5.27 -15.58
CA CYS A 159 -13.81 -6.57 -15.78
C CYS A 159 -14.40 -7.09 -14.47
N ARG A 160 -15.43 -7.95 -14.58
CA ARG A 160 -16.16 -8.46 -13.43
C ARG A 160 -15.29 -9.41 -12.61
N ASN A 161 -15.08 -9.06 -11.35
CA ASN A 161 -14.44 -9.90 -10.35
C ASN A 161 -15.17 -9.68 -9.01
N GLU A 162 -16.02 -10.62 -8.63
CA GLU A 162 -16.96 -10.46 -7.49
C GLU A 162 -16.25 -10.25 -6.16
N PHE A 163 -15.04 -10.79 -5.98
CA PHE A 163 -14.25 -10.55 -4.79
C PHE A 163 -13.69 -9.12 -4.78
N VAL A 164 -13.04 -8.72 -5.88
CA VAL A 164 -12.40 -7.40 -6.00
C VAL A 164 -13.43 -6.27 -5.94
N GLU A 165 -14.62 -6.45 -6.52
CA GLU A 165 -15.73 -5.48 -6.47
C GLU A 165 -16.11 -5.07 -5.03
N LYS A 166 -15.92 -5.94 -4.06
CA LYS A 166 -16.20 -5.64 -2.64
C LYS A 166 -15.07 -4.87 -1.94
N LEU A 167 -13.91 -4.82 -2.57
CA LEU A 167 -12.69 -4.18 -2.06
C LEU A 167 -12.48 -2.78 -2.66
N ILE A 168 -13.17 -2.48 -3.77
CA ILE A 168 -13.02 -1.23 -4.53
C ILE A 168 -14.13 -0.23 -4.20
N ARG A 169 -13.99 0.45 -3.06
CA ARG A 169 -14.82 1.61 -2.71
C ARG A 169 -14.11 2.46 -1.67
N GLU A 170 -14.40 3.75 -1.72
CA GLU A 170 -14.08 4.66 -0.63
C GLU A 170 -14.95 4.32 0.60
N PRO A 171 -14.36 4.15 1.79
CA PRO A 171 -15.11 3.94 3.02
C PRO A 171 -16.00 5.14 3.36
N GLU A 172 -17.11 4.87 4.05
CA GLU A 172 -18.00 5.90 4.57
C GLU A 172 -17.48 6.45 5.91
N ASN A 173 -17.88 7.67 6.27
CA ASN A 173 -17.60 8.29 7.57
C ASN A 173 -16.10 8.50 7.89
N LEU A 174 -15.27 8.69 6.87
CA LEU A 174 -13.88 9.10 7.02
C LEU A 174 -13.77 10.42 7.76
N LYS A 175 -12.79 10.52 8.65
CA LYS A 175 -12.51 11.73 9.44
C LYS A 175 -11.12 12.23 9.13
N LEU A 176 -10.99 13.56 9.07
CA LEU A 176 -9.69 14.20 9.09
C LEU A 176 -9.09 14.03 10.49
N GLU A 177 -7.94 13.38 10.56
CA GLU A 177 -7.10 13.24 11.75
C GLU A 177 -5.94 14.21 11.62
N GLU A 178 -5.82 15.14 12.57
CA GLU A 178 -4.63 15.97 12.66
C GLU A 178 -3.45 15.12 13.17
N PRO A 179 -2.24 15.30 12.61
CA PRO A 179 -1.06 14.66 13.14
C PRO A 179 -0.85 15.11 14.60
N PRO A 180 -0.36 14.23 15.49
CA PRO A 180 -0.14 14.61 16.88
C PRO A 180 0.88 15.75 16.98
N ILE A 181 0.68 16.67 17.94
CA ILE A 181 1.51 17.88 18.16
C ILE A 181 3.03 17.57 18.30
N LYS A 182 3.37 16.34 18.67
CA LYS A 182 4.74 15.81 18.69
C LYS A 182 4.87 14.62 17.74
N TRP A 183 4.62 14.82 16.45
CA TRP A 183 5.05 13.86 15.46
C TRP A 183 6.58 13.88 15.41
N ASN A 184 7.21 12.71 15.59
CA ASN A 184 8.66 12.60 15.70
C ASN A 184 9.30 12.79 14.32
N SER A 185 9.88 13.96 14.06
CA SER A 185 10.60 14.27 12.82
C SER A 185 11.71 13.26 12.50
N ASP A 186 12.32 12.65 13.53
CA ASP A 186 13.37 11.64 13.34
C ASP A 186 12.81 10.35 12.73
N LYS A 187 11.57 9.96 13.09
CA LYS A 187 10.88 8.82 12.46
C LYS A 187 10.54 9.13 10.99
N GLN A 188 10.18 10.37 10.67
CA GLN A 188 9.90 10.77 9.29
C GLN A 188 11.17 10.74 8.43
N LEU A 189 12.30 11.19 8.97
CA LEU A 189 13.61 11.04 8.33
C LEU A 189 13.97 9.57 8.14
N GLU A 190 13.71 8.71 9.12
CA GLU A 190 13.96 7.28 9.01
C GLU A 190 13.14 6.61 7.90
N ILE A 191 11.83 6.89 7.81
CA ILE A 191 10.96 6.37 6.73
C ILE A 191 11.48 6.78 5.35
N ASN A 192 11.84 8.05 5.19
CA ASN A 192 12.36 8.56 3.92
C ASN A 192 13.73 7.95 3.58
N ASN A 193 14.62 7.78 4.56
CA ASN A 193 15.91 7.14 4.35
C ASN A 193 15.75 5.64 4.02
N LEU A 194 14.82 4.93 4.65
CA LEU A 194 14.65 3.49 4.49
C LEU A 194 14.37 3.06 3.04
N ARG A 195 13.75 3.93 2.23
CA ARG A 195 13.48 3.65 0.81
C ARG A 195 14.62 4.07 -0.12
N TRP A 196 15.23 5.23 0.13
CA TRP A 196 16.19 5.87 -0.78
C TRP A 196 17.68 5.56 -0.45
N SER A 197 17.95 4.76 0.59
CA SER A 197 19.29 4.24 0.95
C SER A 197 19.42 2.74 0.71
#